data_AF-A0A438JEJ7-F1
#
_entry.id   AF-A0A438JEJ7-F1
#
_cell.length_a   1.000
_cell.length_b   1.000
_cell.length_c   1.000
_cell.angle_alpha   90.00
_cell.angle_beta   90.00
_cell.angle_gamma   90.00
#
_symmetry.space_group_name_H-M   'P 1'
#
loop_
_entity.id
_entity.type
_entity.pdbx_description
1 polymer ?
#
loop_
_entity_poly.entity_id
_entity_poly.type
_entity_poly.pdbx_seq_one_letter_code
_entity_poly.pdbx_strand_id
1 'polypeptide(L)'
;MERKNVAGNSAKHSAAGHGFSSLPEGCIADVLALTSPRDVCRMSAVASVFLSAAESDALWERFLPADYREIIARSSESSSWRHFSSKKELYFSLCDYPLLIDEGKKSFWLEKRSGKKCYMLASRELTIIWGDTPGYWEWTSLPESRFPEVAYLQAVCWFEIRGKINTCMLSPRTNYAAYLVFHAGRSHGFEDVPVESSIEIVGNETTTRVIYLARYRSEEQAEHDDLEYECVSIEDVRSWINDNLTQLYSSQEPGKALLGLEDVKTWMNSNVMKLFSSQENEEPTSSIRSDLPYPKKREDSWFEIELGEFFIEGGEDTELEITLMEVKAGHWKDGLIVEGIEIRPKGDL
;
A
#
# COMPACT_ATOMS: atom_id res chain seq x y z
N MET A 1 -75.68 53.61 12.79
CA MET A 1 -74.27 53.87 13.18
C MET A 1 -73.94 52.86 14.28
N GLU A 2 -73.52 51.63 13.99
CA GLU A 2 -72.20 51.24 13.43
C GLU A 2 -71.03 51.96 14.12
N ARG A 3 -69.96 51.32 14.61
CA ARG A 3 -69.52 49.92 14.57
C ARG A 3 -68.38 49.74 15.60
N LYS A 4 -68.43 48.61 16.30
CA LYS A 4 -67.37 47.61 16.56
C LYS A 4 -66.06 48.01 17.25
N ASN A 5 -65.92 47.43 18.46
CA ASN A 5 -64.67 46.98 19.08
C ASN A 5 -63.81 46.19 18.09
N VAL A 6 -62.55 46.62 17.92
CA VAL A 6 -61.50 45.83 17.28
C VAL A 6 -60.75 45.09 18.38
N ALA A 7 -61.10 43.82 18.57
CA ALA A 7 -60.26 42.88 19.30
C ALA A 7 -58.98 42.65 18.49
N GLY A 8 -57.83 42.94 19.09
CA GLY A 8 -56.52 42.59 18.54
C GLY A 8 -56.40 41.08 18.44
N ASN A 9 -56.59 40.56 17.24
CA ASN A 9 -56.35 39.16 16.93
C ASN A 9 -54.83 38.99 16.83
N SER A 10 -54.20 38.56 17.93
CA SER A 10 -52.84 38.04 17.91
C SER A 10 -52.89 36.73 17.11
N ALA A 11 -52.62 36.84 15.81
CA ALA A 11 -52.33 35.69 14.97
C ALA A 11 -51.02 35.07 15.49
N LYS A 12 -51.15 34.08 16.38
CA LYS A 12 -50.12 33.07 16.58
C LYS A 12 -49.91 32.37 15.22
N HIS A 13 -48.97 32.87 14.43
CA HIS A 13 -48.32 32.05 13.43
C HIS A 13 -47.51 30.99 14.18
N SER A 14 -48.20 29.91 14.54
CA SER A 14 -47.58 28.62 14.83
C SER A 14 -46.95 28.14 13.53
N ALA A 15 -45.72 28.57 13.26
CA ALA A 15 -44.83 27.82 12.39
C ALA A 15 -44.60 26.46 13.05
N ALA A 16 -45.47 25.49 12.75
CA ALA A 16 -45.18 24.10 13.00
C ALA A 16 -43.96 23.77 12.14
N GLY A 17 -42.76 23.94 12.71
CA GLY A 17 -41.53 23.45 12.11
C GLY A 17 -41.64 21.93 12.10
N HIS A 18 -41.95 21.35 10.94
CA HIS A 18 -41.97 19.91 10.77
C HIS A 18 -40.51 19.45 10.76
N GLY A 19 -39.94 19.25 11.95
CA GLY A 19 -38.58 18.75 12.12
C GLY A 19 -38.46 17.27 11.75
N PHE A 20 -37.22 16.78 11.65
CA PHE A 20 -36.93 15.36 11.37
C PHE A 20 -37.64 14.38 12.31
N SER A 21 -38.03 14.81 13.51
CA SER A 21 -38.84 14.03 14.47
C SER A 21 -40.22 13.61 13.96
N SER A 22 -40.70 14.19 12.86
CA SER A 22 -41.98 13.83 12.22
C SER A 22 -41.86 12.78 11.11
N LEU A 23 -40.63 12.44 10.69
CA LEU A 23 -40.39 11.46 9.63
C LEU A 23 -40.31 10.03 10.20
N PRO A 24 -40.80 9.01 9.46
CA PRO A 24 -40.55 7.62 9.79
C PRO A 24 -39.04 7.32 9.81
N GLU A 25 -38.62 6.43 10.70
CA GLU A 25 -37.22 6.02 10.86
C GLU A 25 -36.60 5.51 9.55
N GLY A 26 -37.34 4.74 8.76
CA GLY A 26 -36.88 4.26 7.46
C GLY A 26 -36.55 5.41 6.48
N CYS A 27 -37.37 6.47 6.45
CA CYS A 27 -37.09 7.63 5.61
C CYS A 27 -35.84 8.38 6.07
N ILE A 28 -35.59 8.44 7.37
CA ILE A 28 -34.38 9.05 7.92
C ILE A 28 -33.16 8.18 7.58
N ALA A 29 -33.28 6.86 7.69
CA ALA A 29 -32.23 5.93 7.29
C ALA A 29 -31.89 6.04 5.78
N ASP A 30 -32.89 6.21 4.92
CA ASP A 30 -32.67 6.43 3.49
C ASP A 30 -31.92 7.73 3.19
N VAL A 31 -32.23 8.81 3.93
CA VAL A 31 -31.49 10.08 3.82
C VAL A 31 -30.06 9.92 4.33
N LEU A 32 -29.87 9.26 5.48
CA LEU A 32 -28.56 9.00 6.08
C LEU A 32 -27.68 8.15 5.15
N ALA A 33 -28.26 7.20 4.42
CA ALA A 33 -27.53 6.37 3.46
C ALA A 33 -27.00 7.12 2.22
N LEU A 34 -27.42 8.38 2.00
CA LEU A 34 -26.85 9.27 0.98
C LEU A 34 -25.63 10.06 1.48
N THR A 35 -25.28 9.92 2.76
CA THR A 35 -24.14 10.56 3.42
C THR A 35 -22.99 9.55 3.61
N SER A 36 -21.97 9.89 4.39
CA SER A 36 -20.90 8.96 4.75
C SER A 36 -21.16 8.23 6.08
N PRO A 37 -20.57 7.04 6.31
CA PRO A 37 -20.56 6.39 7.63
C PRO A 37 -20.13 7.32 8.77
N ARG A 38 -19.13 8.19 8.51
CA ARG A 38 -18.68 9.22 9.45
C ARG A 38 -19.80 10.21 9.81
N ASP A 39 -20.56 10.67 8.83
CA ASP A 39 -21.64 11.63 9.05
C ASP A 39 -22.82 10.99 9.77
N VAL A 40 -23.14 9.73 9.46
CA VAL A 40 -24.14 8.95 10.20
C VAL A 40 -23.77 8.86 11.68
N CYS A 41 -22.53 8.50 12.01
CA CYS A 41 -22.08 8.43 13.41
C CYS A 41 -22.10 9.80 14.12
N ARG A 42 -21.88 10.89 13.38
CA ARG A 42 -22.00 12.25 13.95
C ARG A 42 -23.45 12.62 14.19
N MET A 43 -24.33 12.33 13.23
CA MET A 43 -25.76 12.62 13.33
C MET A 43 -26.42 11.80 14.45
N SER A 44 -26.01 10.55 14.65
CA SER A 44 -26.53 9.70 15.74
C SER A 44 -26.26 10.29 17.12
N ALA A 45 -25.21 11.12 17.28
CA ALA A 45 -24.92 11.80 18.54
C ALA A 45 -25.77 13.07 18.77
N VAL A 46 -26.45 13.59 17.74
CA VAL A 46 -27.16 14.88 17.80
C VAL A 46 -28.61 14.72 18.28
N ALA A 47 -29.29 13.64 17.91
CA ALA A 47 -30.66 13.38 18.32
C ALA A 47 -31.01 11.88 18.30
N SER A 48 -31.91 11.46 19.19
CA SER A 48 -32.36 10.06 19.31
C SER A 48 -32.98 9.51 18.03
N VAL A 49 -33.65 10.37 17.24
CA VAL A 49 -34.25 9.97 15.96
C VAL A 49 -33.20 9.52 14.95
N PHE A 50 -32.04 10.17 14.93
CA PHE A 50 -30.91 9.77 14.09
C PHE A 50 -30.19 8.56 14.67
N LEU A 51 -30.09 8.45 16.00
CA LEU A 51 -29.51 7.28 16.65
C LEU A 51 -30.28 6.01 16.27
N SER A 52 -31.61 6.03 16.37
CA SER A 52 -32.44 4.89 15.98
C SER A 52 -32.20 4.49 14.52
N ALA A 53 -32.32 5.46 13.59
CA ALA A 53 -32.11 5.22 12.17
C ALA A 53 -30.69 4.73 11.84
N ALA A 54 -29.68 5.16 12.59
CA ALA A 54 -28.28 4.75 12.44
C ALA A 54 -27.99 3.33 12.94
N GLU A 55 -28.92 2.64 13.59
CA GLU A 55 -28.81 1.21 13.93
C GLU A 55 -29.47 0.30 12.86
N SER A 56 -30.02 0.87 11.78
CA SER A 56 -30.70 0.09 10.74
C SER A 56 -29.74 -0.71 9.86
N ASP A 57 -29.94 -2.03 9.77
CA ASP A 57 -29.16 -2.89 8.88
C ASP A 57 -29.30 -2.51 7.40
N ALA A 58 -30.48 -2.01 6.99
CA ALA A 58 -30.69 -1.57 5.61
C ALA A 58 -29.79 -0.37 5.24
N LEU A 59 -29.48 0.48 6.22
CA LEU A 59 -28.54 1.60 6.05
C LEU A 59 -27.10 1.09 5.93
N TRP A 60 -26.66 0.19 6.82
CA TRP A 60 -25.28 -0.30 6.79
C TRP A 60 -25.01 -1.24 5.61
N GLU A 61 -26.01 -1.96 5.09
CA GLU A 61 -25.89 -2.70 3.83
C GLU A 61 -25.56 -1.77 2.65
N ARG A 62 -25.95 -0.49 2.68
CA ARG A 62 -25.60 0.50 1.63
C ARG A 62 -24.18 1.04 1.75
N PHE A 63 -23.54 0.92 2.91
CA PHE A 63 -22.14 1.30 3.13
C PHE A 63 -21.16 0.15 2.89
N LEU A 64 -21.64 -1.09 2.93
CA LEU A 64 -20.85 -2.24 2.52
C LEU A 64 -20.68 -2.25 0.99
N PRO A 65 -19.51 -2.62 0.46
CA PRO A 65 -19.34 -2.81 -0.97
C PRO A 65 -20.31 -3.88 -1.49
N ALA A 66 -20.90 -3.71 -2.67
CA ALA A 66 -21.93 -4.63 -3.17
C ALA A 66 -21.48 -6.11 -3.25
N ASP A 67 -20.18 -6.34 -3.42
CA ASP A 67 -19.52 -7.64 -3.55
C ASP A 67 -18.83 -8.13 -2.25
N TYR A 68 -19.17 -7.55 -1.09
CA TYR A 68 -18.53 -7.93 0.19
C TYR A 68 -18.67 -9.42 0.52
N ARG A 69 -19.76 -10.06 0.08
CA ARG A 69 -20.00 -11.50 0.32
C ARG A 69 -19.05 -12.36 -0.49
N GLU A 70 -18.82 -12.02 -1.76
CA GLU A 70 -17.82 -12.68 -2.60
C GLU A 70 -16.42 -12.48 -2.04
N ILE A 71 -16.10 -11.27 -1.55
CA ILE A 71 -14.79 -10.99 -0.93
C ILE A 71 -14.59 -11.85 0.33
N ILE A 72 -15.58 -11.91 1.22
CA ILE A 72 -15.52 -12.75 2.44
C ILE A 72 -15.40 -14.25 2.10
N ALA A 73 -16.01 -14.69 1.00
CA ALA A 73 -15.92 -16.09 0.56
C ALA A 73 -14.51 -16.48 0.07
N ARG A 74 -13.66 -15.52 -0.30
CA ARG A 74 -12.25 -15.75 -0.71
C ARG A 74 -11.30 -15.91 0.47
N SER A 75 -11.75 -15.68 1.69
CA SER A 75 -10.95 -15.89 2.90
C SER A 75 -11.04 -17.33 3.40
N SER A 76 -9.92 -17.86 3.91
CA SER A 76 -9.91 -19.13 4.65
C SER A 76 -10.72 -19.06 5.95
N GLU A 77 -10.93 -17.86 6.50
CA GLU A 77 -11.71 -17.61 7.73
C GLU A 77 -13.18 -17.25 7.44
N SER A 78 -13.67 -17.53 6.22
CA SER A 78 -15.02 -17.16 5.78
C SER A 78 -16.14 -17.58 6.75
N SER A 79 -15.97 -18.67 7.51
CA SER A 79 -16.94 -19.12 8.51
C SER A 79 -17.09 -18.11 9.67
N SER A 80 -15.99 -17.56 10.19
CA SER A 80 -15.99 -16.57 11.28
C SER A 80 -16.69 -15.28 10.84
N TRP A 81 -16.55 -14.90 9.58
CA TRP A 81 -17.09 -13.67 9.01
C TRP A 81 -18.57 -13.76 8.59
N ARG A 82 -19.24 -14.89 8.82
CA ARG A 82 -20.68 -15.07 8.55
C ARG A 82 -21.58 -14.80 9.75
N HIS A 83 -21.00 -14.68 10.95
CA HIS A 83 -21.74 -14.63 12.21
C HIS A 83 -21.58 -13.26 12.89
N PHE A 84 -22.23 -12.24 12.33
CA PHE A 84 -22.37 -10.92 12.97
C PHE A 84 -23.83 -10.69 13.37
N SER A 85 -24.04 -9.96 14.46
CA SER A 85 -25.37 -9.63 14.99
C SER A 85 -26.04 -8.49 14.21
N SER A 86 -25.26 -7.67 13.49
CA SER A 86 -25.75 -6.58 12.63
C SER A 86 -24.79 -6.27 11.47
N LYS A 87 -25.27 -5.55 10.46
CA LYS A 87 -24.44 -5.03 9.35
C LYS A 87 -23.48 -3.95 9.78
N LYS A 88 -23.86 -3.18 10.80
CA LYS A 88 -22.98 -2.20 11.45
C LYS A 88 -21.75 -2.87 12.06
N GLU A 89 -21.98 -3.95 12.81
CA GLU A 89 -20.91 -4.74 13.42
C GLU A 89 -19.98 -5.33 12.36
N LEU A 90 -20.55 -5.91 11.29
CA LEU A 90 -19.76 -6.38 10.15
C LEU A 90 -18.91 -5.26 9.52
N TYR A 91 -19.50 -4.09 9.28
CA TYR A 91 -18.80 -2.95 8.69
C TYR A 91 -17.59 -2.54 9.53
N PHE A 92 -17.77 -2.34 10.84
CA PHE A 92 -16.66 -1.94 11.72
C PHE A 92 -15.63 -3.06 11.88
N SER A 93 -16.06 -4.32 11.88
CA SER A 93 -15.14 -5.46 11.88
C SER A 93 -14.26 -5.47 10.63
N LEU A 94 -14.83 -5.20 9.46
CA LEU A 94 -14.07 -5.05 8.20
C LEU A 94 -13.19 -3.79 8.17
N CYS A 95 -13.43 -2.80 9.01
CA CYS A 95 -12.55 -1.63 9.14
C CYS A 95 -11.35 -1.92 10.05
N ASP A 96 -11.61 -2.60 11.16
CA ASP A 96 -10.65 -2.73 12.27
C ASP A 96 -9.80 -4.01 12.16
N TYR A 97 -10.30 -5.06 11.47
CA TYR A 97 -9.63 -6.35 11.30
C TYR A 97 -9.47 -6.68 9.82
N PRO A 98 -8.28 -6.45 9.24
CA PRO A 98 -8.09 -6.74 7.84
C PRO A 98 -8.15 -8.24 7.53
N LEU A 99 -8.91 -8.56 6.49
CA LEU A 99 -9.21 -9.92 6.06
C LEU A 99 -8.14 -10.43 5.09
N LEU A 100 -7.48 -11.54 5.41
CA LEU A 100 -6.64 -12.25 4.44
C LEU A 100 -7.52 -13.00 3.43
N ILE A 101 -7.27 -12.77 2.15
CA ILE A 101 -7.96 -13.39 1.02
C ILE A 101 -6.94 -13.96 0.03
N ASP A 102 -7.40 -14.79 -0.91
CA ASP A 102 -6.58 -15.37 -1.98
C ASP A 102 -5.36 -16.12 -1.42
N GLU A 103 -5.60 -17.07 -0.51
CA GLU A 103 -4.53 -17.87 0.12
C GLU A 103 -3.52 -17.01 0.91
N GLY A 104 -3.96 -15.85 1.43
CA GLY A 104 -3.12 -14.93 2.20
C GLY A 104 -2.22 -14.05 1.34
N LYS A 105 -2.42 -14.03 0.02
CA LYS A 105 -1.65 -13.18 -0.91
C LYS A 105 -2.14 -11.74 -0.95
N LYS A 106 -3.37 -11.48 -0.48
CA LYS A 106 -3.91 -10.14 -0.36
C LYS A 106 -4.60 -9.97 0.98
N SER A 107 -4.61 -8.74 1.47
CA SER A 107 -5.40 -8.37 2.64
C SER A 107 -6.38 -7.27 2.28
N PHE A 108 -7.62 -7.36 2.78
CA PHE A 108 -8.74 -6.49 2.45
C PHE A 108 -9.32 -5.85 3.71
N TRP A 109 -9.69 -4.57 3.64
CA TRP A 109 -10.43 -3.88 4.70
C TRP A 109 -11.20 -2.69 4.12
N LEU A 110 -12.01 -2.03 4.94
CA LEU A 110 -12.74 -0.81 4.56
C LEU A 110 -12.08 0.42 5.17
N GLU A 111 -11.99 1.51 4.38
CA GLU A 111 -11.67 2.83 4.91
C GLU A 111 -12.84 3.31 5.77
N LYS A 112 -12.57 3.48 7.07
CA LYS A 112 -13.58 3.65 8.11
C LYS A 112 -14.56 4.80 7.85
N ARG A 113 -14.11 5.90 7.25
CA ARG A 113 -14.92 7.11 7.07
C ARG A 113 -15.86 7.04 5.89
N SER A 114 -15.45 6.37 4.81
CA SER A 114 -16.13 6.38 3.51
C SER A 114 -16.69 5.01 3.10
N GLY A 115 -16.25 3.92 3.71
CA GLY A 115 -16.62 2.55 3.33
C GLY A 115 -15.96 2.07 2.04
N LYS A 116 -14.99 2.82 1.52
CA LYS A 116 -14.27 2.49 0.30
C LYS A 116 -13.29 1.35 0.58
N LYS A 117 -13.16 0.45 -0.40
CA LYS A 117 -12.30 -0.74 -0.31
C LYS A 117 -10.82 -0.35 -0.24
N CYS A 118 -10.09 -1.02 0.64
CA CYS A 118 -8.63 -0.97 0.74
C CYS A 118 -8.06 -2.37 0.50
N TYR A 119 -6.88 -2.44 -0.11
CA TYR A 119 -6.16 -3.70 -0.31
C TYR A 119 -4.69 -3.55 0.03
N MET A 120 -4.07 -4.65 0.40
CA MET A 120 -2.62 -4.78 0.42
C MET A 120 -2.25 -6.04 -0.34
N LEU A 121 -1.34 -5.91 -1.31
CA LEU A 121 -0.71 -7.03 -2.00
C LEU A 121 0.46 -7.49 -1.14
N ALA A 122 0.47 -8.76 -0.71
CA ALA A 122 1.60 -9.33 0.02
C ALA A 122 2.83 -9.35 -0.88
N SER A 123 4.04 -9.33 -0.31
CA SER A 123 5.29 -9.50 -1.07
C SER A 123 5.31 -10.77 -1.94
N ARG A 124 4.64 -11.84 -1.51
CA ARG A 124 4.41 -13.08 -2.29
C ARG A 124 3.52 -12.92 -3.53
N GLU A 125 2.72 -11.85 -3.60
CA GLU A 125 1.91 -11.49 -4.76
C GLU A 125 2.64 -10.52 -5.70
N LEU A 126 3.79 -9.97 -5.27
CA LEU A 126 4.58 -9.04 -6.06
C LEU A 126 5.53 -9.79 -6.99
N THR A 127 5.82 -9.18 -8.14
CA THR A 127 6.95 -9.58 -8.98
C THR A 127 8.19 -8.84 -8.46
N ILE A 128 9.08 -9.57 -7.79
CA ILE A 128 10.35 -9.06 -7.28
C ILE A 128 11.47 -9.63 -8.15
N ILE A 129 12.33 -8.77 -8.70
CA ILE A 129 13.44 -9.25 -9.52
C ILE A 129 14.40 -10.10 -8.68
N TRP A 130 14.69 -11.30 -9.18
CA TRP A 130 15.42 -12.34 -8.47
C TRP A 130 14.81 -12.81 -7.13
N GLY A 131 13.53 -12.53 -6.87
CA GLY A 131 12.84 -12.91 -5.62
C GLY A 131 12.84 -14.41 -5.34
N ASP A 132 12.89 -15.24 -6.38
CA ASP A 132 12.95 -16.71 -6.28
C ASP A 132 14.39 -17.25 -6.35
N THR A 133 15.41 -16.39 -6.32
CA THR A 133 16.82 -16.78 -6.39
C THR A 133 17.44 -16.74 -4.99
N PRO A 134 17.71 -17.90 -4.38
CA PRO A 134 18.37 -17.96 -3.08
C PRO A 134 19.72 -17.23 -3.13
N GLY A 135 19.98 -16.35 -2.15
CA GLY A 135 21.17 -15.50 -2.07
C GLY A 135 20.91 -14.02 -2.36
N TYR A 136 19.81 -13.69 -3.05
CA TYR A 136 19.39 -12.31 -3.28
C TYR A 136 18.19 -11.92 -2.42
N TRP A 137 17.25 -12.85 -2.26
CA TRP A 137 16.08 -12.70 -1.40
C TRP A 137 15.89 -13.93 -0.53
N GLU A 138 15.41 -13.70 0.68
CA GLU A 138 14.96 -14.72 1.61
C GLU A 138 13.49 -14.48 1.95
N TRP A 139 12.70 -15.54 1.96
CA TRP A 139 11.32 -15.50 2.39
C TRP A 139 11.26 -15.94 3.84
N THR A 140 10.81 -15.04 4.72
CA THR A 140 10.84 -15.25 6.17
C THR A 140 9.50 -14.86 6.79
N SER A 141 9.26 -15.29 8.03
CA SER A 141 8.04 -14.98 8.78
C SER A 141 8.37 -14.01 9.91
N LEU A 142 7.58 -12.94 10.03
CA LEU A 142 7.70 -11.96 11.10
C LEU A 142 6.39 -11.90 11.90
N PRO A 143 6.42 -11.99 13.25
CA PRO A 143 5.21 -11.88 14.07
C PRO A 143 4.44 -10.57 13.89
N GLU A 144 5.13 -9.50 13.51
CA GLU A 144 4.57 -8.17 13.29
C GLU A 144 3.97 -7.99 11.90
N SER A 145 4.18 -8.94 10.98
CA SER A 145 3.61 -8.94 9.64
C SER A 145 2.17 -9.45 9.67
N ARG A 146 1.30 -8.82 8.88
CA ARG A 146 -0.06 -9.35 8.66
C ARG A 146 -0.08 -10.57 7.75
N PHE A 147 0.99 -10.80 6.98
CA PHE A 147 1.12 -11.91 6.05
C PHE A 147 2.02 -13.01 6.61
N PRO A 148 1.79 -14.29 6.22
CA PRO A 148 2.60 -15.42 6.70
C PRO A 148 4.09 -15.29 6.39
N GLU A 149 4.41 -14.71 5.23
CA GLU A 149 5.77 -14.51 4.74
C GLU A 149 5.97 -13.08 4.24
N VAL A 150 7.19 -12.57 4.43
CA VAL A 150 7.71 -11.30 3.92
C VAL A 150 9.00 -11.54 3.14
N ALA A 151 9.37 -10.60 2.28
CA ALA A 151 10.60 -10.70 1.48
C ALA A 151 11.74 -9.92 2.17
N TYR A 152 12.75 -10.62 2.66
CA TYR A 152 13.99 -10.06 3.18
C TYR A 152 15.02 -9.95 2.05
N LEU A 153 15.55 -8.75 1.83
CA LEU A 153 16.57 -8.50 0.84
C LEU A 153 17.95 -8.88 1.39
N GLN A 154 18.58 -9.91 0.82
CA GLN A 154 19.90 -10.38 1.23
C GLN A 154 21.02 -9.50 0.68
N ALA A 155 21.06 -9.30 -0.65
CA ALA A 155 22.00 -8.41 -1.32
C ALA A 155 21.64 -8.30 -2.80
N VAL A 156 21.41 -7.11 -3.37
CA VAL A 156 21.22 -6.94 -4.83
C VAL A 156 21.90 -5.67 -5.35
N CYS A 157 22.35 -5.69 -6.60
CA CYS A 157 22.88 -4.52 -7.30
C CYS A 157 21.85 -3.83 -8.24
N TRP A 158 20.68 -4.44 -8.41
CA TRP A 158 19.52 -3.90 -9.12
C TRP A 158 18.24 -4.21 -8.32
N PHE A 159 17.49 -3.17 -7.99
CA PHE A 159 16.27 -3.27 -7.18
C PHE A 159 15.02 -2.95 -8.02
N GLU A 160 14.11 -3.92 -8.11
CA GLU A 160 12.85 -3.76 -8.84
C GLU A 160 11.73 -4.60 -8.23
N ILE A 161 10.59 -3.96 -7.98
CA ILE A 161 9.37 -4.56 -7.44
C ILE A 161 8.19 -4.07 -8.28
N ARG A 162 7.32 -5.00 -8.68
CA ARG A 162 6.08 -4.71 -9.38
C ARG A 162 4.88 -5.35 -8.69
N GLY A 163 3.79 -4.61 -8.56
CA GLY A 163 2.50 -5.09 -8.10
C GLY A 163 1.44 -4.89 -9.16
N LYS A 164 0.54 -5.86 -9.29
CA LYS A 164 -0.59 -5.81 -10.23
C LYS A 164 -1.88 -6.06 -9.48
N ILE A 165 -2.90 -5.25 -9.75
CA ILE A 165 -4.24 -5.46 -9.22
C ILE A 165 -5.29 -5.08 -10.27
N ASN A 166 -6.39 -5.82 -10.27
CA ASN A 166 -7.50 -5.51 -11.16
C ASN A 166 -8.30 -4.30 -10.65
N THR A 167 -8.62 -3.34 -11.52
CA THR A 167 -9.34 -2.12 -11.16
C THR A 167 -10.76 -2.38 -10.66
N CYS A 168 -11.41 -3.48 -11.06
CA CYS A 168 -12.73 -3.88 -10.54
C CYS A 168 -12.72 -4.26 -9.06
N MET A 169 -11.55 -4.59 -8.51
CA MET A 169 -11.42 -4.83 -7.08
C MET A 169 -11.52 -3.53 -6.29
N LEU A 170 -11.21 -2.38 -6.89
CA LEU A 170 -11.21 -1.08 -6.22
C LEU A 170 -12.59 -0.40 -6.30
N SER A 171 -12.81 0.59 -5.44
CA SER A 171 -14.08 1.33 -5.42
C SER A 171 -14.14 2.33 -6.58
N PRO A 172 -15.21 2.35 -7.39
CA PRO A 172 -15.34 3.28 -8.51
C PRO A 172 -15.49 4.72 -8.01
N ARG A 173 -15.19 5.68 -8.89
CA ARG A 173 -15.18 7.12 -8.63
C ARG A 173 -14.43 7.48 -7.35
N THR A 174 -13.19 7.02 -7.25
CA THR A 174 -12.36 7.18 -6.04
C THR A 174 -10.93 7.46 -6.43
N ASN A 175 -10.33 8.49 -5.82
CA ASN A 175 -8.89 8.70 -5.89
C ASN A 175 -8.19 7.77 -4.91
N TYR A 176 -7.17 7.05 -5.36
CA TYR A 176 -6.38 6.10 -4.60
C TYR A 176 -4.93 6.53 -4.58
N ALA A 177 -4.20 6.06 -3.57
CA ALA A 177 -2.75 6.07 -3.57
C ALA A 177 -2.20 4.69 -3.21
N ALA A 178 -1.06 4.37 -3.80
CA ALA A 178 -0.28 3.17 -3.50
C ALA A 178 0.89 3.51 -2.57
N TYR A 179 1.20 2.63 -1.63
CA TYR A 179 2.26 2.77 -0.65
C TYR A 179 3.08 1.50 -0.57
N LEU A 180 4.40 1.59 -0.65
CA LEU A 180 5.26 0.48 -0.26
C LEU A 180 5.30 0.43 1.27
N VAL A 181 5.07 -0.75 1.86
CA VAL A 181 5.18 -0.98 3.30
C VAL A 181 6.34 -1.94 3.56
N PHE A 182 7.30 -1.49 4.37
CA PHE A 182 8.59 -2.17 4.54
C PHE A 182 9.27 -1.84 5.86
N HIS A 183 10.22 -2.67 6.27
CA HIS A 183 11.11 -2.41 7.40
C HIS A 183 12.51 -2.05 6.88
N ALA A 184 13.12 -1.03 7.48
CA ALA A 184 14.40 -0.45 7.06
C ALA A 184 15.43 -0.35 8.21
N GLY A 185 15.23 -1.10 9.29
CA GLY A 185 16.04 -0.96 10.51
C GLY A 185 17.53 -1.28 10.34
N ARG A 186 17.91 -2.03 9.30
CA ARG A 186 19.30 -2.43 9.00
C ARG A 186 19.57 -2.45 7.48
N SER A 187 18.85 -1.64 6.71
CA SER A 187 19.03 -1.63 5.25
C SER A 187 20.20 -0.76 4.87
N HIS A 188 21.07 -1.24 3.98
CA HIS A 188 22.21 -0.49 3.46
C HIS A 188 22.08 -0.24 1.95
N GLY A 189 22.73 0.80 1.44
CA GLY A 189 22.81 1.08 0.00
C GLY A 189 21.57 1.78 -0.57
N PHE A 190 20.66 2.22 0.30
CA PHE A 190 19.44 2.98 -0.05
C PHE A 190 19.54 4.46 0.34
N GLU A 191 20.59 4.86 1.07
CA GLU A 191 20.75 6.21 1.62
C GLU A 191 20.89 7.24 0.50
N ASP A 192 19.88 8.11 0.38
CA ASP A 192 19.80 9.16 -0.64
C ASP A 192 19.96 8.64 -2.09
N VAL A 193 19.72 7.34 -2.30
CA VAL A 193 19.66 6.71 -3.62
C VAL A 193 18.23 6.84 -4.18
N PRO A 194 18.04 7.52 -5.33
CA PRO A 194 16.73 7.70 -5.91
C PRO A 194 16.20 6.39 -6.50
N VAL A 195 14.93 6.11 -6.22
CA VAL A 195 14.16 5.03 -6.83
C VAL A 195 12.99 5.65 -7.57
N GLU A 196 12.74 5.22 -8.81
CA GLU A 196 11.59 5.66 -9.58
C GLU A 196 10.39 4.78 -9.24
N SER A 197 9.29 5.40 -8.86
CA SER A 197 8.00 4.74 -8.76
C SER A 197 7.12 5.14 -9.93
N SER A 198 6.33 4.21 -10.46
CA SER A 198 5.36 4.48 -11.50
C SER A 198 4.03 3.79 -11.24
N ILE A 199 2.97 4.42 -11.74
CA ILE A 199 1.59 3.96 -11.67
C ILE A 199 1.03 3.99 -13.10
N GLU A 200 0.57 2.85 -13.58
CA GLU A 200 0.01 2.69 -14.92
C GLU A 200 -1.31 1.93 -14.85
N ILE A 201 -2.38 2.53 -15.39
CA ILE A 201 -3.64 1.85 -15.68
C ILE A 201 -3.69 1.70 -17.19
N VAL A 202 -3.93 0.49 -17.68
CA VAL A 202 -3.98 0.21 -19.13
C VAL A 202 -4.92 1.20 -19.82
N GLY A 203 -4.38 2.00 -20.74
CA GLY A 203 -5.14 3.01 -21.50
C GLY A 203 -5.06 4.45 -20.97
N ASN A 204 -4.46 4.67 -19.79
CA ASN A 204 -4.24 6.00 -19.20
C ASN A 204 -2.77 6.43 -19.30
N GLU A 205 -2.50 7.70 -18.97
CA GLU A 205 -1.13 8.21 -18.84
C GLU A 205 -0.42 7.61 -17.61
N THR A 206 0.81 7.14 -17.80
CA THR A 206 1.67 6.68 -16.71
C THR A 206 2.11 7.86 -15.86
N THR A 207 1.93 7.78 -14.54
CA THR A 207 2.48 8.75 -13.60
C THR A 207 3.77 8.21 -13.00
N THR A 208 4.86 8.97 -13.08
CA THR A 208 6.16 8.62 -12.48
C THR A 208 6.56 9.61 -11.39
N ARG A 209 7.28 9.14 -10.37
CA ARG A 209 7.84 9.95 -9.28
C ARG A 209 9.19 9.38 -8.83
N VAL A 210 10.04 10.24 -8.28
CA VAL A 210 11.30 9.83 -7.66
C VAL A 210 11.13 9.85 -6.14
N ILE A 211 11.47 8.74 -5.49
CA ILE A 211 11.38 8.56 -4.05
C ILE A 211 12.70 8.08 -3.45
N TYR A 212 12.82 8.17 -2.12
CA TYR A 212 14.01 7.75 -1.38
C TYR A 212 13.62 6.77 -0.27
N LEU A 213 14.20 5.57 -0.26
CA LEU A 213 13.85 4.51 0.70
C LEU A 213 14.60 4.62 2.03
N ALA A 214 15.72 5.36 2.07
CA ALA A 214 16.43 5.68 3.30
C ALA A 214 17.02 7.09 3.21
N ARG A 215 17.11 7.76 4.37
CA ARG A 215 17.74 9.08 4.51
C ARG A 215 19.17 8.88 5.00
N TYR A 216 20.12 9.63 4.44
CA TYR A 216 21.46 9.68 4.99
C TYR A 216 21.43 10.16 6.45
N ARG A 217 21.95 9.35 7.38
CA ARG A 217 22.15 9.77 8.77
C ARG A 217 23.53 10.40 8.88
N SER A 218 23.61 11.67 9.27
CA SER A 218 24.88 12.30 9.63
C SER A 218 25.47 11.63 10.89
N GLU A 219 26.80 11.54 10.95
CA GLU A 219 27.57 10.87 12.02
C GLU A 219 27.16 11.28 13.45
N GLU A 220 26.64 12.49 13.66
CA GLU A 220 26.13 12.98 14.96
C GLU A 220 24.89 12.23 15.51
N GLN A 221 24.22 11.39 14.71
CA GLN A 221 23.07 10.57 15.13
C GLN A 221 23.38 9.07 15.17
N ALA A 222 24.63 8.68 14.90
CA ALA A 222 25.07 7.28 14.82
C ALA A 222 25.58 6.70 16.14
N GLU A 223 25.65 7.49 17.23
CA GLU A 223 26.23 7.07 18.54
C GLU A 223 25.46 5.95 19.29
N HIS A 224 24.57 5.19 18.63
CA HIS A 224 23.83 4.13 19.32
C HIS A 224 23.71 2.78 18.61
N ASP A 225 24.41 2.55 17.50
CA ASP A 225 24.57 1.22 16.90
C ASP A 225 26.02 1.01 16.44
N ASP A 226 26.93 0.76 17.40
CA ASP A 226 28.29 0.29 17.12
C ASP A 226 28.25 -1.16 16.63
N LEU A 227 28.22 -1.35 15.31
CA LEU A 227 28.84 -2.51 14.65
C LEU A 227 29.44 -2.03 13.31
N GLU A 228 30.76 -1.83 13.31
CA GLU A 228 31.57 -1.73 12.09
C GLU A 228 31.33 -2.98 11.22
N TYR A 229 30.89 -2.79 9.98
CA TYR A 229 30.99 -3.80 8.93
C TYR A 229 31.62 -3.19 7.68
N GLU A 230 32.64 -3.88 7.17
CA GLU A 230 33.38 -3.57 5.95
C GLU A 230 32.44 -3.54 4.73
N CYS A 231 32.51 -2.46 3.94
CA CYS A 231 31.94 -2.46 2.60
C CYS A 231 32.58 -3.60 1.77
N VAL A 232 31.73 -4.42 1.14
CA VAL A 232 32.17 -5.51 0.26
C VAL A 232 32.93 -4.90 -0.92
N SER A 233 34.21 -5.27 -1.07
CA SER A 233 35.08 -4.71 -2.08
C SER A 233 34.68 -5.19 -3.49
N ILE A 234 35.08 -4.44 -4.52
CA ILE A 234 34.92 -4.87 -5.92
C ILE A 234 35.60 -6.23 -6.16
N GLU A 235 36.65 -6.54 -5.41
CA GLU A 235 37.35 -7.82 -5.39
C GLU A 235 36.49 -8.96 -4.83
N ASP A 236 35.65 -8.71 -3.82
CA ASP A 236 34.74 -9.71 -3.25
C ASP A 236 33.60 -10.04 -4.22
N VAL A 237 33.06 -9.03 -4.91
CA VAL A 237 32.07 -9.22 -5.98
C VAL A 237 32.66 -10.02 -7.14
N ARG A 238 33.92 -9.74 -7.52
CA ARG A 238 34.65 -10.55 -8.52
C ARG A 238 34.80 -12.00 -8.07
N SER A 239 35.17 -12.22 -6.81
CA SER A 239 35.31 -13.57 -6.26
C SER A 239 33.99 -14.33 -6.35
N TRP A 240 32.90 -13.71 -5.91
CA TRP A 240 31.58 -14.32 -5.91
C TRP A 240 31.08 -14.70 -7.31
N ILE A 241 31.24 -13.83 -8.31
CA ILE A 241 30.86 -14.11 -9.70
C ILE A 241 31.66 -15.31 -10.23
N ASN A 242 32.97 -15.34 -9.97
CA ASN A 242 33.83 -16.42 -10.43
C ASN A 242 33.48 -17.76 -9.79
N ASP A 243 33.18 -17.78 -8.49
CA ASP A 243 32.86 -19.00 -7.75
C ASP A 243 31.52 -19.59 -8.20
N ASN A 244 30.48 -18.76 -8.34
CA ASN A 244 29.15 -19.21 -8.77
C ASN A 244 29.11 -19.67 -10.23
N LEU A 245 29.75 -18.95 -11.14
CA LEU A 245 29.82 -19.36 -12.55
C LEU A 245 30.59 -20.67 -12.74
N THR A 246 31.62 -20.90 -11.92
CA THR A 246 32.40 -22.14 -11.96
C THR A 246 31.56 -23.32 -11.45
N GLN A 247 30.76 -23.15 -10.41
CA GLN A 247 29.82 -24.19 -9.95
C GLN A 247 28.73 -24.51 -10.99
N LEU A 248 28.12 -23.48 -11.59
CA LEU A 248 27.08 -23.64 -12.62
C LEU A 248 27.59 -24.43 -13.83
N TYR A 249 28.79 -24.14 -14.32
CA TYR A 249 29.35 -24.85 -15.48
C TYR A 249 29.93 -26.24 -15.15
N SER A 250 30.32 -26.48 -13.89
CA SER A 250 30.79 -27.81 -13.44
C SER A 250 29.66 -28.83 -13.33
N SER A 251 28.39 -28.41 -13.42
CA SER A 251 27.21 -29.26 -13.30
C SER A 251 26.54 -29.65 -14.62
N GLN A 252 27.08 -29.20 -15.77
CA GLN A 252 26.55 -29.56 -17.09
C GLN A 252 27.15 -30.87 -17.64
N GLU A 253 26.30 -31.69 -18.27
CA GLU A 253 26.75 -32.88 -19.01
C GLU A 253 27.67 -32.50 -20.19
N PRO A 254 28.75 -33.26 -20.43
CA PRO A 254 29.72 -32.95 -21.47
C PRO A 254 29.07 -33.04 -22.88
N GLY A 255 28.95 -31.88 -23.56
CA GLY A 255 28.56 -31.83 -24.98
C GLY A 255 27.58 -30.73 -25.40
N LYS A 256 27.14 -29.82 -24.50
CA LYS A 256 26.12 -28.79 -24.79
C LYS A 256 26.50 -27.33 -24.50
N ALA A 257 27.78 -26.97 -24.54
CA ALA A 257 28.17 -25.55 -24.36
C ALA A 257 28.07 -24.77 -25.69
N LEU A 258 27.09 -23.87 -25.81
CA LEU A 258 26.98 -22.92 -26.93
C LEU A 258 27.92 -21.70 -26.80
N LEU A 259 28.46 -21.43 -25.61
CA LEU A 259 29.46 -20.38 -25.31
C LEU A 259 30.44 -20.89 -24.25
N GLY A 260 31.74 -20.60 -24.39
CA GLY A 260 32.77 -21.03 -23.44
C GLY A 260 32.62 -20.33 -22.08
N LEU A 261 32.88 -21.07 -20.98
CA LEU A 261 32.86 -20.53 -19.61
C LEU A 261 33.71 -19.26 -19.49
N GLU A 262 34.87 -19.24 -20.16
CA GLU A 262 35.79 -18.11 -20.14
C GLU A 262 35.23 -16.88 -20.86
N ASP A 263 34.46 -17.08 -21.93
CA ASP A 263 33.80 -15.99 -22.66
C ASP A 263 32.68 -15.37 -21.83
N VAL A 264 31.91 -16.18 -21.11
CA VAL A 264 30.84 -15.71 -20.20
C VAL A 264 31.42 -15.00 -18.98
N LYS A 265 32.47 -15.55 -18.36
CA LYS A 265 33.21 -14.89 -17.27
C LYS A 265 33.77 -13.55 -17.74
N THR A 266 34.39 -13.51 -18.91
CA THR A 266 34.97 -12.28 -19.47
C THR A 266 33.89 -11.26 -19.80
N TRP A 267 32.76 -11.68 -20.36
CA TRP A 267 31.64 -10.81 -20.67
C TRP A 267 30.98 -10.24 -19.40
N MET A 268 30.72 -11.07 -18.39
CA MET A 268 30.13 -10.61 -17.12
C MET A 268 31.10 -9.66 -16.42
N ASN A 269 32.37 -10.03 -16.24
CA ASN A 269 33.37 -9.15 -15.64
C ASN A 269 33.53 -7.84 -16.41
N SER A 270 33.48 -7.84 -17.74
CA SER A 270 33.66 -6.62 -18.54
C SER A 270 32.45 -5.69 -18.53
N ASN A 271 31.22 -6.21 -18.51
CA ASN A 271 30.01 -5.38 -18.53
C ASN A 271 29.60 -4.93 -17.13
N VAL A 272 29.74 -5.81 -16.14
CA VAL A 272 29.48 -5.50 -14.72
C VAL A 272 30.49 -4.46 -14.22
N MET A 273 31.78 -4.55 -14.59
CA MET A 273 32.78 -3.53 -14.21
C MET A 273 32.59 -2.18 -14.89
N LYS A 274 32.09 -2.14 -16.12
CA LYS A 274 31.78 -0.87 -16.80
C LYS A 274 30.65 -0.11 -16.12
N LEU A 275 29.71 -0.82 -15.48
CA LEU A 275 28.67 -0.21 -14.64
C LEU A 275 29.28 0.47 -13.40
N PHE A 276 30.29 -0.15 -12.77
CA PHE A 276 30.95 0.39 -11.57
C PHE A 276 32.01 1.48 -11.86
N SER A 277 32.64 1.47 -13.03
CA SER A 277 33.73 2.42 -13.39
C SER A 277 33.24 3.82 -13.77
N SER A 278 31.93 4.00 -13.94
CA SER A 278 31.34 5.24 -14.49
C SER A 278 30.93 6.25 -13.41
N GLN A 279 31.20 5.98 -12.12
CA GLN A 279 30.66 6.73 -10.99
C GLN A 279 31.68 7.45 -10.10
N GLU A 280 32.95 7.57 -10.51
CA GLU A 280 33.84 8.54 -9.88
C GLU A 280 33.58 9.93 -10.46
N ASN A 281 32.59 10.64 -9.90
CA ASN A 281 32.52 12.11 -9.73
C ASN A 281 31.07 12.57 -9.68
N GLU A 282 30.49 12.64 -8.48
CA GLU A 282 29.59 13.72 -8.06
C GLU A 282 29.37 13.61 -6.54
N GLU A 283 30.02 14.50 -5.77
CA GLU A 283 29.77 14.63 -4.33
C GLU A 283 28.34 15.17 -4.09
N PRO A 284 27.54 14.59 -3.19
CA PRO A 284 26.25 15.16 -2.84
C PRO A 284 26.46 16.38 -1.94
N THR A 285 26.13 17.56 -2.46
CA THR A 285 26.11 18.81 -1.68
C THR A 285 25.10 18.70 -0.55
N SER A 286 25.61 18.74 0.68
CA SER A 286 24.84 18.73 1.92
C SER A 286 23.94 19.96 2.04
N SER A 287 22.65 19.73 1.83
CA SER A 287 21.61 20.57 2.41
C SER A 287 20.42 19.66 2.71
N ILE A 288 20.05 19.57 3.98
CA ILE A 288 18.93 18.77 4.45
C ILE A 288 17.65 19.33 3.81
N ARG A 289 17.22 18.75 2.69
CA ARG A 289 15.93 19.06 2.08
C ARG A 289 14.85 18.34 2.88
N SER A 290 14.11 19.07 3.69
CA SER A 290 12.96 18.56 4.46
C SER A 290 11.80 18.08 3.56
N ASP A 291 11.81 18.47 2.29
CA ASP A 291 10.66 18.34 1.38
C ASP A 291 10.78 17.14 0.43
N LEU A 292 11.81 16.29 0.59
CA LEU A 292 11.95 15.08 -0.20
C LEU A 292 11.01 13.98 0.32
N PRO A 293 10.43 13.16 -0.58
CA PRO A 293 9.56 12.04 -0.22
C PRO A 293 10.40 10.92 0.42
N TYR A 294 10.58 11.00 1.73
CA TYR A 294 11.19 9.96 2.57
C TYR A 294 10.11 9.11 3.25
N PRO A 295 10.45 7.90 3.69
CA PRO A 295 9.49 7.01 4.33
C PRO A 295 9.05 7.55 5.67
N LYS A 296 7.78 7.34 6.00
CA LYS A 296 7.19 7.68 7.29
C LYS A 296 7.06 6.43 8.13
N LYS A 297 7.47 6.49 9.39
CA LYS A 297 7.22 5.41 10.36
C LYS A 297 5.73 5.37 10.75
N ARG A 298 5.14 4.17 10.70
CA ARG A 298 3.76 3.85 11.11
C ARG A 298 3.70 3.52 12.61
N GLU A 299 2.48 3.42 13.13
CA GLU A 299 2.23 3.04 14.54
C GLU A 299 2.63 1.58 14.83
N ASP A 300 2.51 0.70 13.84
CA ASP A 300 2.93 -0.71 13.87
C ASP A 300 4.44 -0.91 13.65
N SER A 301 5.22 0.18 13.69
CA SER A 301 6.68 0.21 13.48
C SER A 301 7.18 -0.10 12.08
N TRP A 302 6.31 -0.44 11.13
CA TRP A 302 6.65 -0.48 9.71
C TRP A 302 6.91 0.94 9.16
N PHE A 303 7.64 1.04 8.06
CA PHE A 303 7.74 2.27 7.27
C PHE A 303 6.79 2.19 6.09
N GLU A 304 6.24 3.34 5.69
CA GLU A 304 5.50 3.48 4.45
C GLU A 304 6.03 4.65 3.62
N ILE A 305 5.96 4.51 2.30
CA ILE A 305 6.27 5.59 1.36
C ILE A 305 5.27 5.56 0.19
N GLU A 306 4.78 6.74 -0.21
CA GLU A 306 3.83 6.86 -1.31
C GLU A 306 4.51 6.63 -2.65
N LEU A 307 3.98 5.71 -3.45
CA LEU A 307 4.46 5.36 -4.79
C LEU A 307 3.78 6.20 -5.87
N GLY A 308 2.54 6.64 -5.63
CA GLY A 308 1.81 7.50 -6.54
C GLY A 308 0.30 7.47 -6.29
N GLU A 309 -0.41 8.32 -7.01
CA GLU A 309 -1.86 8.48 -6.96
C GLU A 309 -2.49 8.13 -8.31
N PHE A 310 -3.73 7.66 -8.27
CA PHE A 310 -4.50 7.33 -9.47
C PHE A 310 -6.00 7.38 -9.19
N PHE A 311 -6.77 7.71 -10.22
CA PHE A 311 -8.22 7.77 -10.14
C PHE A 311 -8.86 6.54 -10.77
N ILE A 312 -9.77 5.89 -10.05
CA ILE A 312 -10.60 4.80 -10.58
C ILE A 312 -11.95 5.39 -10.99
N GLU A 313 -12.22 5.43 -12.29
CA GLU A 313 -13.53 5.86 -12.80
C GLU A 313 -14.60 4.79 -12.52
N GLY A 314 -14.28 3.54 -12.86
CA GLY A 314 -15.12 2.35 -12.63
C GLY A 314 -15.76 1.81 -13.91
N GLY A 315 -16.07 0.50 -13.90
CA GLY A 315 -16.79 -0.16 -15.00
C GLY A 315 -15.92 -0.83 -16.06
N GLU A 316 -14.60 -0.70 -15.97
CA GLU A 316 -13.65 -1.36 -16.88
C GLU A 316 -12.81 -2.40 -16.14
N ASP A 317 -12.69 -3.58 -16.76
CA ASP A 317 -11.89 -4.71 -16.30
C ASP A 317 -10.45 -4.54 -16.79
N THR A 318 -9.74 -3.60 -16.17
CA THR A 318 -8.37 -3.23 -16.52
C THR A 318 -7.39 -3.58 -15.42
N GLU A 319 -6.12 -3.65 -15.77
CA GLU A 319 -5.05 -3.90 -14.81
C GLU A 319 -4.38 -2.59 -14.41
N LEU A 320 -4.18 -2.42 -13.10
CA LEU A 320 -3.32 -1.41 -12.52
C LEU A 320 -1.96 -2.05 -12.24
N GLU A 321 -0.90 -1.51 -12.83
CA GLU A 321 0.49 -1.87 -12.56
C GLU A 321 1.16 -0.76 -11.73
N ILE A 322 1.83 -1.18 -10.66
CA ILE A 322 2.57 -0.33 -9.73
C ILE A 322 4.01 -0.82 -9.79
N THR A 323 4.94 0.04 -10.16
CA THR A 323 6.36 -0.32 -10.27
C THR A 323 7.19 0.54 -9.34
N LEU A 324 8.22 -0.06 -8.76
CA LEU A 324 9.29 0.60 -8.04
C LEU A 324 10.61 0.06 -8.60
N MET A 325 11.39 0.92 -9.25
CA MET A 325 12.57 0.54 -10.02
C MET A 325 13.74 1.47 -9.74
N GLU A 326 14.90 0.88 -9.54
CA GLU A 326 16.16 1.61 -9.38
C GLU A 326 16.52 2.41 -10.64
N VAL A 327 16.94 3.66 -10.44
CA VAL A 327 17.31 4.57 -11.56
C VAL A 327 18.79 4.47 -11.91
N LYS A 328 19.65 4.12 -10.94
CA LYS A 328 21.10 4.05 -11.10
C LYS A 328 21.65 2.74 -10.54
N ALA A 329 21.96 1.78 -11.42
CA ALA A 329 22.55 0.51 -11.03
C ALA A 329 23.95 0.68 -10.38
N GLY A 330 24.37 -0.32 -9.60
CA GLY A 330 25.76 -0.45 -9.13
C GLY A 330 25.98 -0.19 -7.65
N HIS A 331 24.95 0.18 -6.89
CA HIS A 331 25.01 0.19 -5.42
C HIS A 331 24.43 -1.11 -4.88
N TRP A 332 25.23 -1.88 -4.15
CA TRP A 332 24.72 -3.07 -3.47
C TRP A 332 23.79 -2.65 -2.34
N LYS A 333 22.67 -3.37 -2.22
CA LYS A 333 21.57 -3.09 -1.29
C LYS A 333 21.18 -4.34 -0.54
N ASP A 334 20.98 -4.22 0.76
CA ASP A 334 20.56 -5.32 1.62
C ASP A 334 19.63 -4.83 2.75
N GLY A 335 19.14 -5.77 3.55
CA GLY A 335 18.51 -5.51 4.85
C GLY A 335 17.11 -4.91 4.81
N LEU A 336 16.56 -4.66 3.61
CA LEU A 336 15.18 -4.23 3.40
C LEU A 336 14.23 -5.41 3.60
N ILE A 337 13.15 -5.23 4.37
CA ILE A 337 12.09 -6.24 4.49
C ILE A 337 10.81 -5.69 3.90
N VAL A 338 10.29 -6.32 2.84
CA VAL A 338 9.07 -5.88 2.16
C VAL A 338 7.88 -6.70 2.66
N GLU A 339 6.93 -6.01 3.28
CA GLU A 339 5.63 -6.60 3.61
C GLU A 339 4.74 -6.66 2.38
N GLY A 340 4.66 -5.55 1.63
CA GLY A 340 3.80 -5.47 0.46
C GLY A 340 3.55 -4.06 -0.08
N ILE A 341 2.58 -3.97 -0.99
CA ILE A 341 2.07 -2.70 -1.53
C ILE A 341 0.63 -2.50 -1.05
N GLU A 342 0.41 -1.44 -0.27
CA GLU A 342 -0.89 -1.02 0.27
C GLU A 342 -1.55 -0.01 -0.66
N ILE A 343 -2.83 -0.22 -0.97
CA ILE A 343 -3.65 0.59 -1.87
C ILE A 343 -4.88 1.05 -1.08
N ARG A 344 -4.95 2.36 -0.84
CA ARG A 344 -6.01 2.96 -0.02
C ARG A 344 -6.56 4.25 -0.64
N PRO A 345 -7.84 4.58 -0.40
CA PRO A 345 -8.42 5.84 -0.86
C PRO A 345 -7.61 7.02 -0.32
N LYS A 346 -7.31 7.97 -1.19
CA LYS A 346 -6.72 9.26 -0.80
C LYS A 346 -7.85 10.28 -0.80
N GLY A 347 -8.15 10.82 0.38
CA GLY A 347 -9.23 11.78 0.52
C GLY A 347 -8.97 13.03 -0.33
N ASP A 348 -10.02 13.59 -0.92
CA ASP A 348 -10.03 14.99 -1.31
C ASP A 348 -9.94 15.79 0.00
N LEU A 349 -8.83 16.52 0.19
CA LEU A 349 -8.61 17.36 1.38
C LEU A 349 -9.71 18.40 1.56
#